data_AF-A0A374AMQ4-F1
#
_entry.id   AF-A0A374AMQ4-F1
#
_cell.length_a   1.000
_cell.length_b   1.000
_cell.length_c   1.000
_cell.angle_alpha   90.00
_cell.angle_beta   90.00
_cell.angle_gamma   90.00
#
_symmetry.space_group_name_H-M   'P 1'
#
loop_
_entity.id
_entity.type
_entity.pdbx_description
1 polymer ?
#
loop_
_entity_poly.entity_id
_entity_poly.type
_entity_poly.pdbx_seq_one_letter_code
_entity_poly.pdbx_strand_id
1 'polypeptide(L)'
;MCDSADLVNLLAKYNGKPAIFQRRAPDDSDELWEGDPYPQIIYETELKEGMEREFTGGIHLHVFCKSGQPVKPEDFKNPILEAMDCCFFSKENVILGTKWNHTDSGVTENQTAVEESIYAFDGMLFTKQETMEPDPVTALNNWIKKMYENSVILGRDPLEDIWKAENSEPTVYCRLESLVPGPYKDTWYSSWITAGIRVHIIAEQSKKLSIIREISEQLAGTEKLTMSDGGPLLIMKVNYNDTLNPLKHRQFFIECQYGVTPKEEEKQPIRSIDIQEG
;
A
#
# COMPACT_ATOMS: atom_id res chain seq x y z
N MET A 1 -13.90 -1.19 11.36
CA MET A 1 -14.68 0.00 11.82
C MET A 1 -15.73 -0.41 12.85
N CYS A 2 -16.61 -1.37 12.55
CA CYS A 2 -17.63 -1.87 13.48
C CYS A 2 -17.09 -2.58 14.73
N ASP A 3 -15.79 -2.92 14.77
CA ASP A 3 -15.15 -3.56 15.93
C ASP A 3 -14.45 -2.55 16.86
N SER A 4 -14.42 -1.26 16.50
CA SER A 4 -13.92 -0.20 17.40
C SER A 4 -14.98 0.14 18.43
N ALA A 5 -14.81 -0.35 19.66
CA ALA A 5 -15.77 -0.12 20.75
C ALA A 5 -16.03 1.37 20.98
N ASP A 6 -14.97 2.19 20.96
CA ASP A 6 -15.07 3.63 21.18
C ASP A 6 -15.87 4.32 20.08
N LEU A 7 -15.67 3.91 18.82
CA LEU A 7 -16.44 4.45 17.70
C LEU A 7 -17.92 4.01 17.75
N VAL A 8 -18.16 2.73 18.02
CA VAL A 8 -19.51 2.14 18.07
C VAL A 8 -20.35 2.77 19.17
N ASN A 9 -19.75 3.09 20.32
CA ASN A 9 -20.45 3.70 21.45
C ASN A 9 -20.91 5.14 21.21
N LEU A 10 -20.33 5.83 20.23
CA LEU A 10 -20.74 7.19 19.85
C LEU A 10 -21.92 7.24 18.89
N LEU A 11 -22.24 6.12 18.23
CA LEU A 11 -23.20 6.08 17.13
C LEU A 11 -24.61 5.73 17.62
N ALA A 12 -25.60 6.27 16.91
CA ALA A 12 -26.96 5.77 16.96
C ALA A 12 -27.02 4.30 16.54
N LYS A 13 -28.15 3.65 16.81
CA LYS A 13 -28.38 2.26 16.44
C LYS A 13 -29.52 2.14 15.43
N TYR A 14 -29.28 1.33 14.40
CA TYR A 14 -30.25 0.94 13.41
C TYR A 14 -30.31 -0.59 13.37
N ASN A 15 -31.47 -1.15 13.72
CA ASN A 15 -31.71 -2.59 13.74
C ASN A 15 -30.62 -3.39 14.51
N GLY A 16 -30.28 -2.94 15.73
CA GLY A 16 -29.29 -3.57 16.60
C GLY A 16 -27.82 -3.33 16.23
N LYS A 17 -27.53 -2.54 15.20
CA LYS A 17 -26.17 -2.27 14.71
C LYS A 17 -25.83 -0.78 14.78
N PRO A 18 -24.55 -0.41 14.94
CA PRO A 18 -24.14 1.00 14.85
C PRO A 18 -24.55 1.59 13.49
N ALA A 19 -24.99 2.85 13.51
CA ALA A 19 -25.46 3.60 12.36
C ALA A 19 -24.31 3.95 11.38
N ILE A 20 -23.85 2.95 10.64
CA ILE A 20 -22.80 3.05 9.62
C ILE A 20 -23.35 2.50 8.31
N PHE A 21 -23.41 3.34 7.29
CA PHE A 21 -24.04 3.01 6.00
C PHE A 21 -23.11 3.28 4.83
N GLN A 22 -23.25 2.49 3.78
CA GLN A 22 -22.53 2.73 2.53
C GLN A 22 -23.35 3.64 1.62
N ARG A 23 -22.78 4.77 1.20
CA ARG A 23 -23.36 5.79 0.27
C ARG A 23 -24.64 6.49 0.74
N ARG A 24 -25.55 5.83 1.45
CA ARG A 24 -26.82 6.42 1.86
C ARG A 24 -27.37 5.74 3.12
N ALA A 25 -27.83 6.57 4.06
CA ALA A 25 -28.59 6.12 5.23
C ALA A 25 -30.09 5.91 4.93
N PRO A 26 -30.79 5.08 5.72
CA PRO A 26 -32.25 5.03 5.75
C PRO A 26 -32.88 6.39 6.03
N ASP A 27 -34.20 6.50 5.81
CA ASP A 27 -34.94 7.71 6.18
C ASP A 27 -34.93 7.90 7.71
N ASP A 28 -34.82 9.14 8.19
CA ASP A 28 -34.81 9.46 9.64
C ASP A 28 -36.08 8.96 10.37
N SER A 29 -37.18 8.76 9.65
CA SER A 29 -38.45 8.26 10.17
C SER A 29 -38.62 6.73 10.11
N ASP A 30 -37.61 6.00 9.61
CA ASP A 30 -37.63 4.54 9.53
C ASP A 30 -37.81 3.92 10.93
N GLU A 31 -38.72 2.95 11.04
CA GLU A 31 -39.08 2.30 12.32
C GLU A 31 -37.96 1.45 12.93
N LEU A 32 -36.93 1.13 12.15
CA LEU A 32 -35.77 0.36 12.60
C LEU A 32 -34.74 1.20 13.38
N TRP A 33 -34.94 2.52 13.49
CA TRP A 33 -34.14 3.38 14.36
C TRP A 33 -34.45 3.16 15.85
N GLU A 34 -33.40 2.98 16.65
CA GLU A 34 -33.51 2.87 18.11
C GLU A 34 -33.38 4.25 18.77
N GLY A 35 -34.28 5.17 18.42
CA GLY A 35 -34.29 6.54 18.94
C GLY A 35 -33.92 7.58 17.88
N ASP A 36 -33.13 8.59 18.28
CA ASP A 36 -32.66 9.62 17.34
C ASP A 36 -31.62 9.01 16.39
N PRO A 37 -31.71 9.24 15.06
CA PRO A 37 -30.85 8.60 14.05
C PRO A 37 -29.42 9.18 14.01
N TYR A 38 -29.10 10.13 14.89
CA TYR A 38 -27.77 10.73 15.00
C TYR A 38 -27.13 10.40 16.35
N PRO A 39 -25.79 10.28 16.41
CA PRO A 39 -24.85 10.41 15.29
C PRO A 39 -24.83 9.20 14.34
N GLN A 40 -24.53 9.44 13.06
CA GLN A 40 -24.39 8.37 12.05
C GLN A 40 -23.22 8.62 11.09
N ILE A 41 -22.71 7.55 10.47
CA ILE A 41 -21.63 7.60 9.49
C ILE A 41 -22.13 7.09 8.15
N ILE A 42 -21.90 7.86 7.09
CA ILE A 42 -22.04 7.41 5.71
C ILE A 42 -20.64 7.34 5.11
N TYR A 43 -20.25 6.20 4.57
CA TYR A 43 -18.95 6.06 3.92
C TYR A 43 -19.09 5.89 2.41
N GLU A 44 -18.13 6.48 1.71
CA GLU A 44 -17.98 6.36 0.27
C GLU A 44 -16.55 5.97 -0.07
N THR A 45 -16.43 5.13 -1.10
CA THR A 45 -15.15 4.72 -1.65
C THR A 45 -15.06 5.26 -3.07
N GLU A 46 -14.14 6.16 -3.32
CA GLU A 46 -13.76 6.51 -4.69
C GLU A 46 -12.57 5.63 -5.06
N LEU A 47 -12.62 4.89 -6.17
CA LEU A 47 -11.44 4.26 -6.76
C LEU A 47 -11.20 4.94 -8.10
N LYS A 48 -10.10 5.69 -8.22
CA LYS A 48 -9.68 6.28 -9.49
C LYS A 48 -8.39 5.59 -9.96
N GLU A 49 -8.35 5.21 -11.23
CA GLU A 49 -7.10 4.79 -11.87
C GLU A 49 -6.19 6.01 -12.01
N GLY A 50 -5.07 6.02 -11.30
CA GLY A 50 -4.04 7.05 -11.40
C GLY A 50 -3.05 6.79 -12.54
N MET A 51 -2.43 7.86 -13.06
CA MET A 51 -1.51 7.80 -14.20
C MET A 51 -0.25 6.94 -13.98
N GLU A 52 0.16 6.65 -12.72
CA GLU A 52 1.31 5.77 -12.38
C GLU A 52 0.94 4.29 -12.15
N ARG A 53 -0.25 3.84 -12.62
CA ARG A 53 -0.82 2.50 -12.33
C ARG A 53 -0.96 2.25 -10.82
N GLU A 54 -1.41 3.28 -10.12
CA GLU A 54 -1.85 3.21 -8.72
C GLU A 54 -3.34 3.51 -8.73
N PHE A 55 -4.17 2.59 -8.22
CA PHE A 55 -5.53 2.96 -7.85
C PHE A 55 -5.41 3.92 -6.67
N THR A 56 -5.51 5.22 -6.96
CA THR A 56 -5.52 6.28 -5.97
C THR A 56 -6.98 6.56 -5.71
N GLY A 57 -7.50 5.83 -4.75
CA GLY A 57 -8.87 5.94 -4.33
C GLY A 57 -8.93 6.35 -2.87
N GLY A 58 -9.86 7.24 -2.52
CA GLY A 58 -10.04 7.66 -1.15
C GLY A 58 -11.23 6.98 -0.49
N ILE A 59 -11.16 6.85 0.84
CA ILE A 59 -12.35 6.59 1.65
C ILE A 59 -12.76 7.90 2.28
N HIS A 60 -14.00 8.33 2.04
CA HIS A 60 -14.59 9.47 2.71
C HIS A 60 -15.59 8.96 3.73
N LEU A 61 -15.44 9.37 4.98
CA LEU A 61 -16.42 9.12 6.03
C LEU A 61 -17.13 10.42 6.35
N HIS A 62 -18.41 10.46 6.06
CA HIS A 62 -19.29 11.57 6.38
C HIS A 62 -19.93 11.26 7.73
N VAL A 63 -19.48 11.97 8.76
CA VAL A 63 -20.02 11.89 10.12
C VAL A 63 -21.08 12.98 10.27
N PHE A 64 -22.31 12.58 10.55
CA PHE A 64 -23.41 13.50 10.80
C PHE A 64 -23.76 13.50 12.29
N CYS A 65 -23.77 14.69 12.89
CA CYS A 65 -24.19 14.91 14.28
C CYS A 65 -25.29 15.96 14.33
N LYS A 66 -26.28 15.78 15.20
CA LYS A 66 -27.36 16.76 15.36
C LYS A 66 -26.97 17.82 16.38
N SER A 67 -27.13 19.09 16.04
CA SER A 67 -26.80 20.21 16.92
C SER A 67 -27.61 20.15 18.21
N GLY A 68 -26.94 20.42 19.35
CA GLY A 68 -27.56 20.37 20.68
C GLY A 68 -27.56 18.99 21.34
N GLN A 69 -27.05 17.95 20.67
CA GLN A 69 -26.78 16.65 21.29
C GLN A 69 -25.43 16.64 22.04
N PRO A 70 -25.26 15.71 23.01
CA PRO A 70 -24.03 15.62 23.80
C PRO A 70 -22.82 15.21 22.98
N VAL A 71 -23.00 14.34 21.97
CA VAL A 71 -21.92 13.90 21.07
C VAL A 71 -21.75 14.90 19.95
N LYS A 72 -20.51 15.34 19.74
CA LYS A 72 -20.12 16.34 18.75
C LYS A 72 -19.23 15.72 17.66
N PRO A 73 -19.09 16.37 16.49
CA PRO A 73 -18.22 15.86 15.43
C PRO A 73 -16.75 15.67 15.84
N GLU A 74 -16.25 16.47 16.77
CA GLU A 74 -14.88 16.38 17.31
C GLU A 74 -14.61 15.08 18.07
N ASP A 75 -15.63 14.50 18.72
CA ASP A 75 -15.51 13.27 19.51
C ASP A 75 -15.17 12.06 18.64
N PHE A 76 -15.47 12.13 17.34
CA PHE A 76 -15.20 11.07 16.37
C PHE A 76 -13.76 11.04 15.88
N LYS A 77 -12.98 12.12 16.06
CA LYS A 77 -11.67 12.25 15.42
C LYS A 77 -10.72 11.13 15.83
N ASN A 78 -10.48 10.96 17.13
CA ASN A 78 -9.54 9.94 17.59
C ASN A 78 -10.05 8.53 17.29
N PRO A 79 -11.32 8.15 17.59
CA PRO A 79 -11.82 6.81 17.28
C PRO A 79 -11.75 6.45 15.78
N ILE A 80 -12.01 7.41 14.88
CA ILE A 80 -11.91 7.21 13.43
C ILE A 80 -10.45 7.02 13.01
N LEU A 81 -9.54 7.88 13.46
CA LEU A 81 -8.13 7.77 13.13
C LEU A 81 -7.52 6.48 13.69
N GLU A 82 -7.93 6.07 14.89
CA GLU A 82 -7.50 4.80 15.48
C GLU A 82 -8.02 3.60 14.69
N ALA A 83 -9.23 3.66 14.15
CA ALA A 83 -9.80 2.57 13.36
C ALA A 83 -9.25 2.49 11.93
N MET A 84 -8.80 3.60 11.34
CA MET A 84 -8.55 3.70 9.90
C MET A 84 -7.22 4.29 9.47
N ASP A 85 -6.50 5.06 10.30
CA ASP A 85 -5.20 5.56 9.90
C ASP A 85 -4.15 4.44 9.95
N CYS A 86 -3.38 4.29 8.86
CA CYS A 86 -2.41 3.20 8.66
C CYS A 86 -3.00 1.80 8.87
N CYS A 87 -4.26 1.62 8.45
CA CYS A 87 -4.98 0.35 8.50
C CYS A 87 -4.94 -0.34 7.13
N PHE A 88 -4.89 -1.67 7.12
CA PHE A 88 -4.77 -2.51 5.94
C PHE A 88 -5.90 -3.53 5.92
N PHE A 89 -6.64 -3.53 4.82
CA PHE A 89 -7.74 -4.46 4.57
C PHE A 89 -7.28 -5.47 3.52
N SER A 90 -7.13 -6.72 3.95
CA SER A 90 -6.68 -7.82 3.09
C SER A 90 -7.88 -8.57 2.53
N LYS A 91 -7.89 -8.80 1.21
CA LYS A 91 -8.84 -9.71 0.56
C LYS A 91 -8.16 -10.43 -0.59
N GLU A 92 -8.14 -11.75 -0.52
CA GLU A 92 -7.42 -12.60 -1.47
C GLU A 92 -5.94 -12.18 -1.59
N ASN A 93 -5.50 -11.67 -2.74
CA ASN A 93 -4.11 -11.26 -3.00
C ASN A 93 -3.96 -9.74 -3.13
N VAL A 94 -4.95 -8.97 -2.68
CA VAL A 94 -4.97 -7.51 -2.75
C VAL A 94 -5.16 -6.96 -1.34
N ILE A 95 -4.31 -6.01 -0.97
CA ILE A 95 -4.39 -5.31 0.29
C ILE A 95 -4.70 -3.84 -0.01
N LEU A 96 -5.71 -3.27 0.64
CA LEU A 96 -5.99 -1.84 0.61
C LEU A 96 -5.44 -1.21 1.90
N GLY A 97 -4.42 -0.37 1.81
CA GLY A 97 -3.95 0.43 2.94
C GLY A 97 -4.54 1.83 2.92
N THR A 98 -4.89 2.35 4.08
CA THR A 98 -5.47 3.68 4.27
C THR A 98 -4.56 4.60 5.07
N LYS A 99 -4.50 5.88 4.70
CA LYS A 99 -3.79 6.92 5.43
C LYS A 99 -4.68 8.15 5.56
N TRP A 100 -4.82 8.68 6.76
CA TRP A 100 -5.55 9.92 6.97
C TRP A 100 -4.88 11.06 6.18
N ASN A 101 -5.70 11.82 5.46
CA ASN A 101 -5.26 12.96 4.66
C ASN A 101 -5.66 14.27 5.36
N HIS A 102 -6.97 14.50 5.49
CA HIS A 102 -7.51 15.67 6.15
C HIS A 102 -8.93 15.40 6.67
N THR A 103 -9.45 16.34 7.45
CA THR A 103 -10.84 16.37 7.89
C THR A 103 -11.41 17.72 7.54
N ASP A 104 -12.52 17.73 6.81
CA ASP A 104 -13.25 18.94 6.43
C ASP A 104 -14.59 19.02 7.18
N SER A 105 -15.13 20.23 7.28
CA SER A 105 -16.53 20.43 7.66
C SER A 105 -17.39 20.40 6.41
N GLY A 106 -18.44 19.58 6.42
CA GLY A 106 -19.41 19.53 5.33
C GLY A 106 -20.36 20.74 5.32
N VAL A 107 -20.94 21.01 4.16
CA VAL A 107 -21.97 22.06 3.99
C VAL A 107 -23.32 21.37 3.87
N THR A 108 -24.12 21.41 4.92
CA THR A 108 -25.50 20.93 4.88
C THR A 108 -26.42 22.02 4.30
N GLU A 109 -27.27 21.66 3.33
CA GLU A 109 -28.19 22.60 2.64
C GLU A 109 -29.18 23.28 3.61
N ASN A 110 -29.42 22.68 4.79
CA ASN A 110 -30.27 23.20 5.86
C ASN A 110 -29.42 23.60 7.08
N GLN A 111 -28.93 24.85 7.08
CA GLN A 111 -27.91 25.40 7.98
C GLN A 111 -28.20 25.47 9.51
N THR A 112 -29.02 24.63 10.13
CA THR A 112 -29.32 24.83 11.57
C THR A 112 -29.43 23.62 12.50
N ALA A 113 -29.47 22.37 12.02
CA ALA A 113 -29.68 21.24 12.94
C ALA A 113 -28.73 20.06 12.80
N VAL A 114 -28.01 19.92 11.69
CA VAL A 114 -27.08 18.78 11.48
C VAL A 114 -25.75 19.30 10.99
N GLU A 115 -24.70 18.94 11.73
CA GLU A 115 -23.30 19.22 11.46
C GLU A 115 -22.69 18.00 10.77
N GLU A 116 -21.94 18.24 9.70
CA GLU A 116 -21.23 17.20 8.95
C GLU A 116 -19.71 17.39 9.11
N SER A 117 -18.99 16.30 9.36
CA SER A 117 -17.53 16.25 9.26
C SER A 117 -17.11 15.14 8.33
N ILE A 118 -16.28 15.47 7.34
CA ILE A 118 -15.83 14.58 6.29
C ILE A 118 -14.38 14.19 6.60
N TYR A 119 -14.16 12.93 6.93
CA TYR A 119 -12.82 12.38 7.15
C TYR A 119 -12.33 11.73 5.85
N ALA A 120 -11.35 12.37 5.20
CA ALA A 120 -10.76 11.90 3.97
C ALA A 120 -9.52 11.04 4.23
N PHE A 121 -9.54 9.81 3.74
CA PHE A 121 -8.42 8.89 3.77
C PHE A 121 -7.92 8.65 2.35
N ASP A 122 -6.62 8.74 2.15
CA ASP A 122 -5.97 8.22 0.95
C ASP A 122 -5.89 6.70 1.03
N GLY A 123 -6.25 6.02 -0.05
CA GLY A 123 -6.12 4.58 -0.21
C GLY A 123 -5.07 4.23 -1.26
N MET A 124 -4.34 3.15 -0.99
CA MET A 124 -3.39 2.54 -1.93
C MET A 124 -3.59 1.03 -1.95
N LEU A 125 -3.60 0.45 -3.16
CA LEU A 125 -3.59 -1.00 -3.33
C LEU A 125 -2.17 -1.55 -3.35
N PHE A 126 -1.96 -2.57 -2.56
CA PHE A 126 -0.73 -3.36 -2.50
C PHE A 126 -1.05 -4.75 -3.03
N THR A 127 -0.27 -5.19 -4.01
CA THR A 127 -0.45 -6.48 -4.67
C THR A 127 0.86 -7.25 -4.61
N LYS A 128 0.78 -8.57 -4.76
CA LYS A 128 1.98 -9.40 -4.88
C LYS A 128 2.82 -8.98 -6.09
N GLN A 129 4.11 -8.72 -5.85
CA GLN A 129 5.07 -8.21 -6.84
C GLN A 129 6.09 -9.26 -7.29
N GLU A 130 6.13 -10.42 -6.65
CA GLU A 130 6.98 -11.53 -7.09
C GLU A 130 6.50 -12.02 -8.46
N THR A 131 7.44 -12.10 -9.40
CA THR A 131 7.20 -12.42 -10.80
C THR A 131 7.71 -13.81 -11.15
N MET A 132 8.97 -13.92 -11.55
CA MET A 132 9.62 -15.14 -11.99
C MET A 132 11.06 -15.15 -11.49
N GLU A 133 11.57 -16.33 -11.14
CA GLU A 133 12.95 -16.47 -10.72
C GLU A 133 13.92 -16.34 -11.91
N PRO A 134 15.06 -15.65 -11.75
CA PRO A 134 15.47 -14.92 -10.53
C PRO A 134 14.72 -13.59 -10.36
N ASP A 135 14.16 -13.35 -9.17
CA ASP A 135 13.30 -12.17 -8.92
C ASP A 135 14.00 -11.08 -8.06
N PRO A 136 14.20 -9.85 -8.58
CA PRO A 136 14.95 -8.82 -7.88
C PRO A 136 14.16 -8.19 -6.71
N VAL A 137 12.82 -8.19 -6.76
CA VAL A 137 11.97 -7.71 -5.65
C VAL A 137 12.07 -8.68 -4.47
N THR A 138 12.07 -9.98 -4.74
CA THR A 138 12.23 -11.05 -3.75
C THR A 138 13.59 -10.98 -3.06
N ALA A 139 14.65 -10.78 -3.83
CA ALA A 139 16.00 -10.60 -3.29
C ALA A 139 16.10 -9.38 -2.36
N LEU A 140 15.50 -8.25 -2.75
CA LEU A 140 15.45 -7.05 -1.90
C LEU A 140 14.61 -7.28 -0.65
N ASN A 141 13.41 -7.86 -0.75
CA ASN A 141 12.55 -8.17 0.39
C ASN A 141 13.27 -9.09 1.40
N ASN A 142 14.00 -10.09 0.92
CA ASN A 142 14.81 -10.98 1.76
C ASN A 142 15.92 -10.23 2.49
N TRP A 143 16.57 -9.27 1.84
CA TRP A 143 17.59 -8.44 2.46
C TRP A 143 17.00 -7.51 3.53
N ILE A 144 15.85 -6.87 3.26
CA ILE A 144 15.15 -6.02 4.24
C ILE A 144 14.74 -6.84 5.47
N LYS A 145 14.19 -8.04 5.29
CA LYS A 145 13.85 -8.97 6.38
C LYS A 145 15.04 -9.38 7.24
N LYS A 146 16.25 -9.46 6.67
CA LYS A 146 17.47 -9.74 7.46
C LYS A 146 17.87 -8.56 8.36
N MET A 147 17.57 -7.33 7.92
CA MET A 147 17.83 -6.12 8.69
C MET A 147 16.77 -5.89 9.76
N TYR A 148 15.50 -6.12 9.41
CA TYR A 148 14.34 -5.96 10.27
C TYR A 148 13.54 -7.27 10.29
N GLU A 149 13.92 -8.20 11.17
CA GLU A 149 13.33 -9.56 11.24
C GLU A 149 11.81 -9.52 11.41
N ASN A 150 11.33 -8.57 12.22
CA ASN A 150 9.90 -8.38 12.54
C ASN A 150 9.18 -7.40 11.60
N SER A 151 9.85 -6.88 10.57
CA SER A 151 9.18 -6.01 9.58
C SER A 151 8.05 -6.75 8.88
N VAL A 152 7.05 -6.03 8.39
CA VAL A 152 5.98 -6.62 7.57
C VAL A 152 6.19 -6.23 6.12
N ILE A 153 6.29 -7.21 5.22
CA ILE A 153 6.38 -6.98 3.77
C ILE A 153 5.01 -7.14 3.12
N LEU A 154 4.38 -6.03 2.73
CA LEU A 154 3.08 -6.03 2.06
C LEU A 154 3.16 -6.76 0.71
N GLY A 155 2.14 -7.56 0.40
CA GLY A 155 2.10 -8.37 -0.82
C GLY A 155 2.98 -9.62 -0.80
N ARG A 156 3.65 -9.90 0.34
CA ARG A 156 4.45 -11.12 0.55
C ARG A 156 4.05 -11.84 1.84
N ASP A 157 4.09 -11.13 2.96
CA ASP A 157 3.80 -11.71 4.26
C ASP A 157 2.28 -11.92 4.42
N PRO A 158 1.84 -13.01 5.08
CA PRO A 158 0.43 -13.19 5.37
C PRO A 158 -0.05 -12.12 6.36
N LEU A 159 -1.23 -11.56 6.10
CA LEU A 159 -1.89 -10.58 6.95
C LEU A 159 -3.29 -11.07 7.32
N GLU A 160 -3.75 -10.66 8.50
CA GLU A 160 -5.15 -10.77 8.88
C GLU A 160 -6.03 -9.92 7.93
N ASP A 161 -7.32 -10.24 7.85
CA ASP A 161 -8.29 -9.52 7.01
C ASP A 161 -8.31 -8.01 7.32
N ILE A 162 -8.09 -7.65 8.58
CA ILE A 162 -7.91 -6.28 9.05
C ILE A 162 -6.64 -6.25 9.89
N TRP A 163 -5.64 -5.50 9.45
CA TRP A 163 -4.36 -5.39 10.12
C TRP A 163 -3.92 -3.93 10.22
N LYS A 164 -3.28 -3.55 11.32
CA LYS A 164 -2.79 -2.17 11.51
C LYS A 164 -1.29 -2.19 11.68
N ALA A 165 -0.60 -1.27 11.00
CA ALA A 165 0.84 -1.13 11.17
C ALA A 165 1.17 -0.72 12.61
N GLU A 166 2.07 -1.47 13.25
CA GLU A 166 2.59 -1.14 14.56
C GLU A 166 3.66 -0.03 14.48
N ASN A 167 3.82 0.74 15.56
CA ASN A 167 4.79 1.85 15.62
C ASN A 167 6.23 1.39 15.90
N SER A 168 6.45 0.10 16.18
CA SER A 168 7.74 -0.48 16.58
C SER A 168 8.62 -0.82 15.38
N GLU A 169 8.07 -1.53 14.38
CA GLU A 169 8.78 -2.15 13.25
C GLU A 169 8.29 -1.61 11.90
N PRO A 170 9.16 -1.49 10.89
CA PRO A 170 8.74 -0.96 9.60
C PRO A 170 7.80 -1.90 8.86
N THR A 171 6.76 -1.33 8.26
CA THR A 171 5.99 -1.96 7.21
C THR A 171 6.53 -1.50 5.87
N VAL A 172 6.84 -2.44 4.98
CA VAL A 172 7.55 -2.19 3.74
C VAL A 172 6.78 -2.76 2.56
N TYR A 173 6.77 -2.02 1.45
CA TYR A 173 6.27 -2.52 0.18
C TYR A 173 7.28 -2.26 -0.92
N CYS A 174 7.79 -3.33 -1.55
CA CYS A 174 8.66 -3.24 -2.71
C CYS A 174 7.88 -3.60 -3.97
N ARG A 175 7.93 -2.71 -4.97
CA ARG A 175 7.23 -2.87 -6.25
C ARG A 175 8.20 -2.72 -7.41
N LEU A 176 8.07 -3.61 -8.38
CA LEU A 176 8.77 -3.50 -9.64
C LEU A 176 8.16 -2.35 -10.48
N GLU A 177 8.99 -1.37 -10.84
CA GLU A 177 8.59 -0.19 -11.61
C GLU A 177 9.02 -0.28 -13.07
N SER A 178 10.21 -0.82 -13.34
CA SER A 178 10.73 -0.94 -14.71
C SER A 178 11.59 -2.18 -14.88
N LEU A 179 11.61 -2.68 -16.12
CA LEU A 179 12.55 -3.70 -16.60
C LEU A 179 13.03 -3.27 -17.99
N VAL A 180 14.34 -3.13 -18.14
CA VAL A 180 14.98 -2.81 -19.41
C VAL A 180 16.22 -3.68 -19.61
N PRO A 181 16.66 -3.91 -20.86
CA PRO A 181 17.95 -4.53 -21.12
C PRO A 181 19.07 -3.78 -20.38
N GLY A 182 19.96 -4.55 -19.77
CA GLY A 182 21.06 -4.01 -18.99
C GLY A 182 22.14 -3.38 -19.87
N PRO A 183 22.93 -2.44 -19.33
CA PRO A 183 24.06 -1.84 -20.06
C PRO A 183 25.25 -2.80 -20.27
N TYR A 184 25.32 -3.89 -19.50
CA TYR A 184 26.36 -4.90 -19.69
C TYR A 184 26.05 -5.73 -20.93
N LYS A 185 27.08 -6.07 -21.70
CA LYS A 185 26.92 -6.96 -22.85
C LYS A 185 26.49 -8.34 -22.37
N ASP A 186 25.48 -8.87 -23.03
CA ASP A 186 25.08 -10.27 -22.89
C ASP A 186 26.27 -11.19 -23.16
N THR A 187 26.33 -12.25 -22.37
CA THR A 187 27.28 -13.34 -22.55
C THR A 187 26.52 -14.54 -23.11
N TRP A 188 27.25 -15.57 -23.54
CA TRP A 188 26.62 -16.83 -23.97
C TRP A 188 25.76 -17.49 -22.86
N TYR A 189 26.00 -17.15 -21.60
CA TYR A 189 25.36 -17.76 -20.42
C TYR A 189 24.28 -16.87 -19.78
N SER A 190 24.34 -15.56 -19.99
CA SER A 190 23.47 -14.61 -19.29
C SER A 190 23.17 -13.39 -20.15
N SER A 191 21.89 -13.06 -20.24
CA SER A 191 21.43 -11.72 -20.59
C SER A 191 21.32 -10.87 -19.33
N TRP A 192 21.64 -9.59 -19.43
CA TRP A 192 21.56 -8.69 -18.28
C TRP A 192 20.29 -7.85 -18.32
N ILE A 193 19.63 -7.69 -17.19
CA ILE A 193 18.40 -6.90 -17.04
C ILE A 193 18.62 -5.85 -15.96
N THR A 194 18.31 -4.59 -16.27
CA THR A 194 18.21 -3.51 -15.28
C THR A 194 16.76 -3.39 -14.82
N ALA A 195 16.57 -3.45 -13.50
CA ALA A 195 15.28 -3.31 -12.84
C ALA A 195 15.24 -2.04 -11.97
N GLY A 196 14.15 -1.30 -12.07
CA GLY A 196 13.78 -0.25 -11.12
C GLY A 196 12.81 -0.81 -10.09
N ILE A 197 13.14 -0.70 -8.81
CA ILE A 197 12.27 -1.11 -7.69
C ILE A 197 11.92 0.12 -6.87
N ARG A 198 10.62 0.35 -6.68
CA ARG A 198 10.10 1.37 -5.76
C ARG A 198 9.87 0.74 -4.40
N VAL A 199 10.30 1.42 -3.33
CA VAL A 199 10.07 0.97 -1.95
C VAL A 199 9.26 2.01 -1.19
N HIS A 200 8.18 1.58 -0.55
CA HIS A 200 7.39 2.37 0.37
C HIS A 200 7.68 1.91 1.80
N ILE A 201 7.94 2.87 2.68
CA ILE A 201 8.17 2.65 4.11
C ILE A 201 7.01 3.30 4.87
N ILE A 202 6.22 2.46 5.51
CA ILE A 202 5.11 2.82 6.38
C ILE A 202 5.59 2.58 7.81
N ALA A 203 5.79 3.67 8.53
CA ALA A 203 6.24 3.70 9.92
C ALA A 203 5.81 5.02 10.56
N GLU A 204 5.93 5.13 11.88
CA GLU A 204 5.74 6.38 12.60
C GLU A 204 6.66 7.49 12.02
N GLN A 205 6.11 8.71 11.88
CA GLN A 205 6.82 9.85 11.28
C GLN A 205 8.20 10.10 11.91
N SER A 206 8.33 9.89 13.22
CA SER A 206 9.56 10.09 13.99
C SER A 206 10.69 9.10 13.64
N LYS A 207 10.35 7.85 13.27
CA LYS A 207 11.30 6.77 12.95
C LYS A 207 11.50 6.56 11.45
N LYS A 208 10.54 7.00 10.64
CA LYS A 208 10.54 6.78 9.20
C LYS A 208 11.83 7.27 8.53
N LEU A 209 12.29 8.48 8.88
CA LEU A 209 13.53 9.05 8.33
C LEU A 209 14.78 8.26 8.74
N SER A 210 14.85 7.77 9.98
CA SER A 210 16.00 6.97 10.42
C SER A 210 16.06 5.62 9.72
N ILE A 211 14.91 4.96 9.53
CA ILE A 211 14.82 3.67 8.82
C ILE A 211 15.24 3.84 7.36
N ILE A 212 14.71 4.86 6.69
CA ILE A 212 15.06 5.16 5.30
C ILE A 212 16.55 5.45 5.15
N ARG A 213 17.12 6.25 6.08
CA ARG A 213 18.54 6.57 6.08
C ARG A 213 19.39 5.32 6.28
N GLU A 214 19.05 4.47 7.24
CA GLU A 214 19.75 3.23 7.54
C GLU A 214 19.75 2.28 6.32
N ILE A 215 18.57 2.05 5.71
CA ILE A 215 18.45 1.25 4.49
C ILE A 215 19.32 1.84 3.37
N SER A 216 19.31 3.17 3.20
CA SER A 216 20.11 3.85 2.16
C SER A 216 21.61 3.67 2.37
N GLU A 217 22.09 3.92 3.59
CA GLU A 217 23.51 3.83 3.94
C GLU A 217 24.01 2.38 3.78
N GLN A 218 23.21 1.40 4.20
CA GLN A 218 23.56 -0.01 4.08
C GLN A 218 23.56 -0.50 2.62
N LEU A 219 22.59 -0.09 1.81
CA LEU A 219 22.59 -0.40 0.37
C LEU A 219 23.73 0.29 -0.37
N ALA A 220 24.07 1.53 -0.01
CA ALA A 220 25.21 2.24 -0.59
C ALA A 220 26.54 1.56 -0.25
N GLY A 221 26.65 0.93 0.93
CA GLY A 221 27.80 0.11 1.32
C GLY A 221 27.78 -1.32 0.77
N THR A 222 26.67 -1.76 0.16
CA THR A 222 26.48 -3.12 -0.33
C THR A 222 26.52 -3.15 -1.85
N GLU A 223 27.61 -3.65 -2.42
CA GLU A 223 27.76 -3.73 -3.89
C GLU A 223 26.74 -4.67 -4.55
N LYS A 224 26.33 -5.74 -3.85
CA LYS A 224 25.42 -6.76 -4.38
C LYS A 224 24.61 -7.47 -3.30
N LEU A 225 23.39 -7.85 -3.67
CA LEU A 225 22.56 -8.81 -2.95
C LEU A 225 22.65 -10.20 -3.62
N THR A 226 22.30 -11.24 -2.89
CA THR A 226 22.25 -12.62 -3.42
C THR A 226 20.81 -12.99 -3.76
N MET A 227 20.59 -13.45 -4.99
CA MET A 227 19.29 -13.91 -5.49
C MET A 227 19.05 -15.39 -5.15
N SER A 228 17.85 -15.88 -5.42
CA SER A 228 17.40 -17.26 -5.15
C SER A 228 18.23 -18.33 -5.87
N ASP A 229 18.69 -18.02 -7.09
CA ASP A 229 19.55 -18.85 -7.93
C ASP A 229 21.04 -18.73 -7.58
N GLY A 230 21.37 -17.96 -6.54
CA GLY A 230 22.76 -17.65 -6.14
C GLY A 230 23.42 -16.55 -6.98
N GLY A 231 22.73 -16.02 -7.99
CA GLY A 231 23.20 -14.91 -8.83
C GLY A 231 23.31 -13.59 -8.07
N PRO A 232 24.13 -12.63 -8.56
CA PRO A 232 24.23 -11.31 -7.97
C PRO A 232 23.11 -10.39 -8.45
N LEU A 233 22.49 -9.68 -7.51
CA LEU A 233 21.72 -8.47 -7.78
C LEU A 233 22.60 -7.26 -7.46
N LEU A 234 23.13 -6.62 -8.50
CA LEU A 234 24.02 -5.46 -8.38
C LEU A 234 23.21 -4.21 -8.07
N ILE A 235 23.58 -3.47 -7.02
CA ILE A 235 22.92 -2.21 -6.67
C ILE A 235 23.62 -1.07 -7.43
N MET A 236 22.89 -0.43 -8.36
CA MET A 236 23.46 0.61 -9.23
C MET A 236 23.22 1.99 -8.66
N LYS A 237 22.02 2.23 -8.12
CA LYS A 237 21.62 3.54 -7.63
C LYS A 237 20.55 3.41 -6.56
N VAL A 238 20.64 4.24 -5.53
CA VAL A 238 19.60 4.42 -4.50
C VAL A 238 19.24 5.89 -4.46
N ASN A 239 17.95 6.22 -4.63
CA ASN A 239 17.44 7.59 -4.52
C ASN A 239 16.33 7.64 -3.48
N TYR A 240 16.36 8.68 -2.66
CA TYR A 240 15.34 8.98 -1.67
C TYR A 240 14.69 10.34 -1.99
N ASN A 241 13.36 10.44 -1.87
CA ASN A 241 12.63 11.70 -1.98
C ASN A 241 11.57 11.81 -0.87
N ASP A 242 11.70 12.84 -0.03
CA ASP A 242 10.88 13.07 1.17
C ASP A 242 9.66 13.95 0.91
N THR A 243 8.83 13.59 -0.05
CA THR A 243 7.55 14.29 -0.23
C THR A 243 6.51 13.79 0.78
N LEU A 244 5.59 14.67 1.18
CA LEU A 244 4.74 14.53 2.38
C LEU A 244 3.79 13.30 2.40
N ASN A 245 3.55 12.62 1.27
CA ASN A 245 2.65 11.48 1.20
C ASN A 245 3.40 10.16 0.91
N PRO A 246 3.51 9.23 1.89
CA PRO A 246 4.23 7.96 1.70
C PRO A 246 3.61 7.01 0.67
N LEU A 247 2.29 7.10 0.48
CA LEU A 247 1.56 6.22 -0.41
C LEU A 247 1.63 6.71 -1.86
N LYS A 248 1.65 8.04 -2.07
CA LYS A 248 1.50 8.65 -3.41
C LYS A 248 2.81 9.08 -4.08
N HIS A 249 3.92 9.16 -3.35
CA HIS A 249 5.15 9.72 -3.91
C HIS A 249 6.36 8.79 -3.77
N ARG A 250 7.37 9.07 -4.61
CA ARG A 250 8.61 8.30 -4.78
C ARG A 250 9.47 8.30 -3.52
N GLN A 251 9.06 7.59 -2.47
CA GLN A 251 9.81 7.58 -1.23
C GLN A 251 11.23 7.05 -1.48
N PHE A 252 11.33 5.90 -2.12
CA PHE A 252 12.59 5.22 -2.34
C PHE A 252 12.60 4.58 -3.73
N PHE A 253 13.65 4.81 -4.51
CA PHE A 253 13.85 4.16 -5.79
C PHE A 253 15.24 3.53 -5.86
N ILE A 254 15.26 2.22 -6.12
CA ILE A 254 16.47 1.43 -6.27
C ILE A 254 16.57 1.00 -7.73
N GLU A 255 17.66 1.37 -8.38
CA GLU A 255 18.05 0.79 -9.65
C GLU A 255 19.04 -0.34 -9.40
N CYS A 256 18.75 -1.51 -9.95
CA CYS A 256 19.55 -2.71 -9.77
C CYS A 256 19.68 -3.48 -11.07
N GLN A 257 20.65 -4.39 -11.14
CA GLN A 257 20.90 -5.18 -12.33
C GLN A 257 21.20 -6.64 -11.97
N TYR A 258 20.63 -7.56 -12.74
CA TYR A 258 20.80 -9.00 -12.54
C TYR A 258 20.90 -9.75 -13.87
N GLY A 259 21.46 -10.95 -13.82
CA GLY A 259 21.58 -11.84 -14.95
C GLY A 259 20.41 -12.82 -15.03
N VAL A 260 19.93 -13.09 -16.24
CA VAL A 260 19.00 -14.18 -16.51
C VAL A 260 19.59 -15.11 -17.56
N THR A 261 19.38 -16.41 -17.41
CA THR A 261 19.79 -17.37 -18.42
C THR A 261 18.93 -17.18 -19.69
N PRO A 262 19.53 -17.02 -20.88
CA PRO A 262 18.78 -16.94 -22.12
C PRO A 262 17.95 -18.21 -22.32
N LYS A 263 16.71 -18.08 -22.78
CA LYS A 263 15.94 -19.25 -23.25
C LYS A 263 16.66 -19.81 -24.48
N GLU A 264 16.90 -21.12 -24.51
CA GLU A 264 17.41 -21.78 -25.73
C GLU A 264 16.47 -21.44 -26.90
N GLU A 265 17.00 -20.80 -27.93
CA GLU A 265 16.28 -20.70 -29.19
C GLU A 265 16.09 -22.12 -29.73
N GLU A 266 14.86 -22.49 -30.12
CA GLU A 266 14.62 -23.67 -30.94
C GLU A 266 15.34 -23.47 -32.28
N LYS A 267 16.60 -23.90 -32.33
CA LYS A 267 17.39 -23.87 -33.56
C LYS A 267 16.82 -24.91 -34.50
N GLN A 268 16.43 -24.49 -35.70
CA GLN A 268 16.11 -25.46 -36.75
C GLN A 268 17.33 -26.37 -36.97
N PRO A 269 17.14 -27.69 -37.02
CA PRO A 269 18.26 -28.62 -37.20
C PRO A 269 19.00 -28.29 -38.49
N ILE A 270 20.33 -28.33 -38.44
CA ILE A 270 21.20 -28.13 -39.61
C ILE A 270 20.78 -29.14 -40.68
N ARG A 271 20.14 -28.65 -41.74
CA ARG A 271 19.82 -29.47 -42.92
C ARG A 271 21.09 -29.54 -43.77
N SER A 272 21.76 -30.69 -43.68
CA SER A 272 22.78 -31.24 -44.61
C SER A 272 23.83 -30.26 -45.14
N ILE A 273 25.07 -30.43 -44.69
CA ILE A 273 26.26 -29.89 -45.36
C ILE A 273 26.52 -30.78 -46.58
N ASP A 274 26.40 -30.23 -47.79
CA ASP A 274 26.93 -30.88 -48.99
C ASP A 274 28.45 -30.74 -48.98
N ILE A 275 29.13 -31.80 -48.55
CA ILE A 275 30.57 -31.93 -48.70
C ILE A 275 30.80 -32.41 -50.14
N GLN A 276 31.22 -31.51 -51.02
CA GLN A 276 31.79 -31.93 -52.30
C GLN A 276 33.21 -32.45 -52.05
N GLU A 277 33.36 -33.78 -52.04
CA GLU A 277 34.66 -34.42 -52.16
C GLU A 277 35.20 -34.16 -53.57
N GLY A 278 36.41 -33.60 -53.64
CA GLY A 278 37.16 -33.36 -54.89
C GLY A 278 38.03 -34.53 -55.29
#